data_AF-A0A154QFF5-F1
#
_entry.id   AF-A0A154QFF5-F1
#
_cell.length_a   1.000
_cell.length_b   1.000
_cell.length_c   1.000
_cell.angle_alpha   90.00
_cell.angle_beta   90.00
_cell.angle_gamma   90.00
#
_symmetry.space_group_name_H-M   'P 1'
#
loop_
_entity.id
_entity.type
_entity.pdbx_description
1 polymer ?
#
loop_
_entity_poly.entity_id
_entity_poly.type
_entity_poly.pdbx_seq_one_letter_code
_entity_poly.pdbx_strand_id
1 'polypeptide(L)'
;MRDIDGIEKVVERLKPHMAEIEARFHEENARFISLMGKPHDLLGRLLKCHLVVEHYLGRFLSEHFGIEDVESAKLGFFNKAMLLPTRASSAAFVKPGVLRLNKLRNQTSHNLGVDVAFDQLGPIHDVLAIARAGAKFAEPIEAIEAFTTVACTWLIVPPKEHQQLFNDAFSEIRVNAL
;
A
#
# COMPACT_ATOMS: atom_id res chain seq x y z
N MET A 1 -41.42 12.58 2.91
CA MET A 1 -40.70 11.82 1.87
C MET A 1 -40.96 12.59 0.58
N ARG A 2 -39.94 12.99 -0.20
CA ARG A 2 -40.20 13.80 -1.41
C ARG A 2 -41.07 12.96 -2.35
N ASP A 3 -42.26 13.45 -2.69
CA ASP A 3 -43.11 12.86 -3.72
C ASP A 3 -42.33 12.92 -5.03
N ILE A 4 -41.80 11.77 -5.46
CA ILE A 4 -41.12 11.66 -6.74
C ILE A 4 -42.24 11.62 -7.78
N ASP A 5 -42.58 12.78 -8.35
CA ASP A 5 -43.60 12.89 -9.38
C ASP A 5 -43.44 11.83 -10.47
N GLY A 6 -44.47 11.02 -10.68
CA GLY A 6 -44.52 10.01 -11.73
C GLY A 6 -43.98 8.63 -11.36
N ILE A 7 -43.53 8.40 -10.13
CA ILE A 7 -43.10 7.06 -9.68
C ILE A 7 -44.24 6.04 -9.75
N GLU A 8 -45.49 6.44 -9.49
CA GLU A 8 -46.63 5.52 -9.59
C GLU A 8 -46.84 5.01 -11.02
N LYS A 9 -46.65 5.88 -12.02
CA LYS A 9 -46.75 5.52 -13.44
C LYS A 9 -45.63 4.56 -13.86
N VAL A 10 -44.45 4.71 -13.27
CA VAL A 10 -43.32 3.80 -13.49
C VAL A 10 -43.60 2.45 -12.85
N VAL A 11 -44.05 2.42 -11.59
CA VAL A 11 -44.40 1.19 -10.86
C VAL A 11 -45.48 0.41 -11.60
N GLU A 12 -46.55 1.05 -12.07
CA GLU A 12 -47.61 0.39 -12.85
C GLU A 12 -47.09 -0.19 -14.17
N ARG A 13 -46.14 0.47 -14.86
CA ARG A 13 -45.51 -0.07 -16.07
C ARG A 13 -44.62 -1.28 -15.80
N LEU A 14 -43.94 -1.31 -14.66
CA LEU A 14 -43.02 -2.39 -14.29
C LEU A 14 -43.74 -3.58 -13.64
N LYS A 15 -44.95 -3.37 -13.09
CA LYS A 15 -45.77 -4.38 -12.40
C LYS A 15 -45.85 -5.74 -13.11
N PRO A 16 -46.07 -5.82 -14.44
CA PRO A 16 -46.13 -7.11 -15.14
C PRO A 16 -44.81 -7.89 -15.13
N HIS A 17 -43.68 -7.19 -14.99
CA HIS A 17 -42.33 -7.77 -14.98
C HIS A 17 -41.72 -7.83 -13.58
N MET A 18 -42.47 -7.44 -12.54
CA MET A 18 -41.92 -7.21 -11.21
C MET A 18 -41.30 -8.47 -10.60
N ALA A 19 -41.87 -9.65 -10.87
CA ALA A 19 -41.31 -10.92 -10.40
C ALA A 19 -39.91 -11.22 -10.98
N GLU A 20 -39.69 -10.94 -12.28
CA GLU A 20 -38.38 -11.10 -12.92
C GLU A 20 -37.37 -10.07 -12.41
N ILE A 21 -37.82 -8.83 -12.21
CA ILE A 21 -37.02 -7.74 -11.66
C ILE A 21 -36.60 -8.06 -10.22
N GLU A 22 -37.54 -8.50 -9.39
CA GLU A 22 -37.29 -8.90 -8.00
C GLU A 22 -36.31 -10.06 -7.92
N ALA A 23 -36.47 -11.09 -8.76
CA ALA A 23 -35.53 -12.21 -8.82
C ALA A 23 -34.11 -11.72 -9.12
N ARG A 24 -33.95 -10.83 -10.12
CA ARG A 24 -32.65 -10.24 -10.44
C ARG A 24 -32.10 -9.38 -9.31
N PHE A 25 -32.95 -8.61 -8.64
CA PHE A 25 -32.55 -7.78 -7.50
C PHE A 25 -32.11 -8.63 -6.32
N HIS A 26 -32.74 -9.77 -6.08
CA HIS A 26 -32.29 -10.72 -5.07
C HIS A 26 -30.91 -11.30 -5.38
N GLU A 27 -30.62 -11.67 -6.63
CA GLU A 27 -29.29 -12.12 -7.06
C GLU A 27 -28.22 -11.04 -6.82
N GLU A 28 -28.47 -9.81 -7.26
CA GLU A 28 -27.51 -8.71 -7.09
C GLU A 28 -27.38 -8.29 -5.62
N ASN A 29 -28.46 -8.32 -4.84
CA ASN A 29 -28.39 -8.03 -3.41
C ASN A 29 -27.60 -9.09 -2.65
N ALA A 30 -27.74 -10.37 -3.01
CA ALA A 30 -26.90 -11.44 -2.45
C ALA A 30 -25.41 -11.22 -2.79
N ARG A 31 -25.11 -10.79 -4.02
CA ARG A 31 -23.75 -10.42 -4.41
C ARG A 31 -23.23 -9.20 -3.63
N PHE A 32 -24.06 -8.18 -3.44
CA PHE A 32 -23.73 -7.00 -2.65
C PHE A 32 -23.43 -7.35 -1.20
N ILE A 33 -24.30 -8.13 -0.55
CA ILE A 33 -24.10 -8.61 0.82
C ILE A 33 -22.80 -9.42 0.92
N SER A 34 -22.52 -10.29 -0.05
CA SER A 34 -21.26 -11.04 -0.12
C SER A 34 -20.03 -10.14 -0.21
N LEU A 35 -20.07 -9.08 -1.03
CA LEU A 35 -18.98 -8.11 -1.14
C LEU A 35 -18.78 -7.30 0.14
N MET A 36 -19.87 -6.84 0.76
CA MET A 36 -19.84 -6.05 2.00
C MET A 36 -19.43 -6.87 3.22
N GLY A 37 -19.74 -8.16 3.24
CA GLY A 37 -19.43 -9.08 4.33
C GLY A 37 -17.97 -9.55 4.35
N LYS A 38 -17.15 -9.19 3.34
CA LYS A 38 -15.74 -9.60 3.32
C LYS A 38 -14.95 -8.94 4.46
N PRO A 39 -14.09 -9.69 5.18
CA PRO A 39 -13.21 -9.11 6.19
C PRO A 39 -12.32 -8.02 5.58
N HIS A 40 -12.25 -6.86 6.23
CA HIS A 40 -11.50 -5.69 5.76
C HIS A 40 -10.18 -5.47 6.52
N ASP A 41 -9.82 -6.40 7.42
CA ASP A 41 -8.63 -6.29 8.27
C ASP A 41 -7.35 -6.17 7.44
N LEU A 42 -7.20 -7.02 6.40
CA LEU A 42 -6.04 -6.99 5.51
C LEU A 42 -5.86 -5.63 4.83
N LEU A 43 -6.94 -5.07 4.26
CA LEU A 43 -6.89 -3.78 3.57
C LEU A 43 -6.51 -2.65 4.56
N GLY A 44 -7.10 -2.66 5.75
CA GLY A 44 -6.80 -1.66 6.79
C GLY A 44 -5.35 -1.71 7.24
N ARG A 45 -4.81 -2.92 7.50
CA ARG A 45 -3.42 -3.12 7.90
C ARG A 45 -2.43 -2.75 6.81
N LEU A 46 -2.73 -3.12 5.56
CA LEU A 46 -1.91 -2.77 4.39
C LEU A 46 -1.90 -1.26 4.14
N LEU A 47 -3.06 -0.60 4.28
CA LEU A 47 -3.17 0.85 4.18
C LEU A 47 -2.37 1.54 5.30
N LYS A 48 -2.44 1.02 6.53
CA LYS A 48 -1.64 1.54 7.65
C LYS A 48 -0.14 1.44 7.36
N CYS A 49 0.33 0.30 6.87
CA CYS A 49 1.73 0.10 6.47
C CYS A 49 2.15 1.13 5.41
N HIS A 50 1.32 1.29 4.37
CA HIS A 50 1.55 2.26 3.30
C HIS A 50 1.66 3.69 3.83
N LEU A 51 0.72 4.15 4.67
CA LEU A 51 0.71 5.51 5.21
C LEU A 51 1.93 5.79 6.11
N VAL A 52 2.32 4.80 6.92
CA VAL A 52 3.51 4.92 7.77
C VAL A 52 4.77 5.06 6.91
N VAL A 53 4.96 4.20 5.90
CA VAL A 53 6.10 4.32 4.98
C VAL A 53 6.06 5.66 4.23
N GLU A 54 4.90 6.13 3.79
CA GLU A 54 4.75 7.41 3.10
C GLU A 54 5.20 8.60 3.95
N HIS A 55 4.86 8.58 5.24
CA HIS A 55 5.32 9.59 6.19
C HIS A 55 6.85 9.63 6.26
N TYR A 56 7.51 8.47 6.38
CA TYR A 56 8.97 8.39 6.43
C TYR A 56 9.63 8.71 5.08
N LEU A 57 8.99 8.41 3.95
CA LEU A 57 9.43 8.88 2.64
C LEU A 57 9.46 10.41 2.59
N GLY A 58 8.37 11.07 3.01
CA GLY A 58 8.31 12.53 3.02
C GLY A 58 9.41 13.15 3.88
N ARG A 59 9.62 12.59 5.08
CA ARG A 59 10.70 13.02 5.99
C ARG A 59 12.09 12.82 5.39
N PHE A 60 12.36 11.63 4.83
CA PHE A 60 13.63 11.34 4.18
C PHE A 60 13.90 12.35 3.05
N LEU A 61 12.92 12.62 2.19
CA LEU A 61 13.09 13.56 1.08
C LEU A 61 13.38 14.98 1.56
N SER A 62 12.70 15.42 2.62
CA SER A 62 12.95 16.74 3.23
C SER A 62 14.35 16.82 3.84
N GLU A 63 14.72 15.84 4.66
CA GLU A 63 16.00 15.83 5.40
C GLU A 63 17.20 15.57 4.48
N HIS A 64 17.08 14.68 3.50
CA HIS A 64 18.18 14.26 2.61
C HIS A 64 18.44 15.27 1.48
N PHE A 65 17.38 15.85 0.89
CA PHE A 65 17.51 16.81 -0.20
C PHE A 65 17.36 18.28 0.23
N GLY A 66 17.05 18.56 1.49
CA GLY A 66 16.85 19.92 1.99
C GLY A 66 15.57 20.58 1.47
N ILE A 67 14.52 19.79 1.20
CA ILE A 67 13.24 20.31 0.69
C ILE A 67 12.38 20.75 1.87
N GLU A 68 12.14 22.06 2.00
CA GLU A 68 11.37 22.64 3.11
C GLU A 68 9.90 22.20 3.12
N ASP A 69 9.27 22.13 1.93
CA ASP A 69 7.86 21.75 1.80
C ASP A 69 7.62 20.69 0.72
N VAL A 70 7.89 19.42 1.09
CA VAL A 70 7.62 18.26 0.24
C VAL A 70 6.13 18.08 -0.04
N GLU A 71 5.26 18.53 0.87
CA GLU A 71 3.81 18.34 0.76
C GLU A 71 3.18 19.28 -0.29
N SER A 72 3.70 20.50 -0.45
CA SER A 72 3.27 21.43 -1.51
C SER A 72 3.43 20.85 -2.93
N ALA A 73 4.40 19.96 -3.12
CA ALA A 73 4.65 19.30 -4.39
C ALA A 73 3.57 18.25 -4.75
N LYS A 74 2.66 17.93 -3.82
CA LYS A 74 1.53 16.97 -4.01
C LYS A 74 1.96 15.65 -4.64
N LEU A 75 3.17 15.19 -4.30
CA LEU A 75 3.70 13.94 -4.79
C LEU A 75 2.99 12.78 -4.10
N GLY A 76 2.32 11.92 -4.87
CA GLY A 76 1.81 10.66 -4.34
C GLY A 76 2.93 9.69 -3.99
N PHE A 77 2.62 8.68 -3.18
CA PHE A 77 3.54 7.64 -2.72
C PHE A 77 4.53 7.15 -3.77
N PHE A 78 4.06 6.75 -4.97
CA PHE A 78 4.91 6.22 -6.01
C PHE A 78 5.98 7.22 -6.45
N ASN A 79 5.60 8.47 -6.65
CA ASN A 79 6.53 9.53 -7.04
C ASN A 79 7.55 9.80 -5.93
N LYS A 80 7.12 9.83 -4.65
CA LYS A 80 8.02 9.95 -3.49
C LYS A 80 9.02 8.78 -3.45
N ALA A 81 8.55 7.54 -3.64
CA ALA A 81 9.40 6.35 -3.63
C ALA A 81 10.40 6.32 -4.81
N MET A 82 10.02 6.86 -5.98
CA MET A 82 10.90 6.94 -7.14
C MET A 82 12.09 7.88 -6.92
N LEU A 83 11.92 8.92 -6.09
CA LEU A 83 12.98 9.87 -5.72
C LEU A 83 14.00 9.29 -4.74
N LEU A 84 13.74 8.12 -4.15
CA LEU A 84 14.75 7.46 -3.31
C LEU A 84 16.03 7.16 -4.13
N PRO A 85 17.22 7.36 -3.56
CA PRO A 85 18.47 6.97 -4.19
C PRO A 85 18.48 5.48 -4.58
N THR A 86 19.22 5.15 -5.63
CA THR A 86 19.37 3.76 -6.12
C THR A 86 20.75 3.16 -5.82
N ARG A 87 21.64 3.96 -5.20
CA ARG A 87 23.02 3.60 -4.85
C ARG A 87 23.48 4.41 -3.66
N ALA A 88 24.50 3.91 -2.95
CA ALA A 88 25.23 4.66 -1.93
C ALA A 88 24.33 5.29 -0.83
N SER A 89 23.22 4.63 -0.49
CA SER A 89 22.28 5.11 0.54
C SER A 89 21.56 3.93 1.18
N SER A 90 21.31 4.02 2.48
CA SER A 90 20.45 3.08 3.21
C SER A 90 19.06 2.97 2.59
N ALA A 91 18.52 4.07 2.05
CA ALA A 91 17.23 4.08 1.39
C ALA A 91 17.21 3.24 0.10
N ALA A 92 18.36 3.09 -0.57
CA ALA A 92 18.46 2.26 -1.77
C ALA A 92 18.18 0.78 -1.46
N PHE A 93 18.61 0.30 -0.30
CA PHE A 93 18.38 -1.09 0.13
C PHE A 93 16.90 -1.46 0.21
N VAL A 94 16.05 -0.53 0.67
CA VAL A 94 14.61 -0.80 0.89
C VAL A 94 13.70 -0.36 -0.25
N LYS A 95 14.21 0.45 -1.19
CA LYS A 95 13.43 1.01 -2.31
C LYS A 95 12.62 -0.05 -3.10
N PRO A 96 13.19 -1.21 -3.50
CA PRO A 96 12.41 -2.23 -4.20
C PRO A 96 11.22 -2.75 -3.39
N GLY A 97 11.40 -2.97 -2.08
CA GLY A 97 10.33 -3.40 -1.18
C GLY A 97 9.25 -2.33 -0.99
N VAL A 98 9.64 -1.05 -0.91
CA VAL A 98 8.71 0.09 -0.83
C VAL A 98 7.82 0.17 -2.06
N LEU A 99 8.40 0.00 -3.26
CA LEU A 99 7.64 -0.04 -4.51
C LEU A 99 6.72 -1.26 -4.57
N ARG A 100 7.17 -2.41 -4.06
CA ARG A 100 6.32 -3.61 -3.99
C ARG A 100 5.14 -3.42 -3.03
N LEU A 101 5.33 -2.78 -1.89
CA LEU A 101 4.27 -2.42 -0.94
C LEU A 101 3.19 -1.57 -1.63
N ASN A 102 3.58 -0.55 -2.40
CA ASN A 102 2.63 0.26 -3.17
C ASN A 102 1.82 -0.58 -4.16
N LYS A 103 2.48 -1.51 -4.87
CA LYS A 103 1.81 -2.39 -5.82
C LYS A 103 0.82 -3.32 -5.13
N LEU A 104 1.20 -3.95 -4.00
CA LEU A 104 0.30 -4.79 -3.21
C LEU A 104 -0.90 -3.99 -2.71
N ARG A 105 -0.66 -2.80 -2.15
CA ARG A 105 -1.71 -1.89 -1.69
C ARG A 105 -2.71 -1.54 -2.78
N ASN A 106 -2.24 -1.18 -3.98
CA ASN A 106 -3.11 -0.87 -5.11
C ASN A 106 -3.90 -2.10 -5.58
N GLN A 107 -3.27 -3.28 -5.60
CA GLN A 107 -3.93 -4.52 -5.97
C GLN A 107 -5.06 -4.87 -5.01
N THR A 108 -4.83 -4.75 -3.70
CA THR A 108 -5.83 -5.05 -2.67
C THR A 108 -6.91 -3.97 -2.58
N SER A 109 -6.59 -2.69 -2.81
CA SER A 109 -7.59 -1.61 -2.77
C SER A 109 -8.56 -1.63 -3.96
N HIS A 110 -8.13 -2.14 -5.12
CA HIS A 110 -8.96 -2.20 -6.32
C HIS A 110 -9.75 -3.50 -6.48
N ASN A 111 -9.45 -4.53 -5.70
CA ASN A 111 -10.11 -5.83 -5.80
C ASN A 111 -10.68 -6.26 -4.45
N LEU A 112 -12.02 -6.17 -4.32
CA LEU A 112 -12.73 -6.56 -3.10
C LEU A 112 -12.58 -8.07 -2.84
N GLY A 113 -11.68 -8.43 -1.92
CA GLY A 113 -11.40 -9.80 -1.49
C GLY A 113 -10.28 -10.51 -2.22
N VAL A 114 -9.22 -9.79 -2.60
CA VAL A 114 -7.94 -10.40 -2.96
C VAL A 114 -7.11 -10.59 -1.70
N ASP A 115 -6.73 -11.85 -1.45
CA ASP A 115 -5.75 -12.20 -0.44
C ASP A 115 -4.33 -11.95 -0.97
N VAL A 116 -3.42 -11.60 -0.07
CA VAL A 116 -1.99 -11.49 -0.38
C VAL A 116 -1.33 -12.81 0.01
N ALA A 117 -0.62 -13.43 -0.93
CA ALA A 117 0.14 -14.66 -0.70
C ALA A 117 1.64 -14.37 -0.51
N PHE A 118 2.38 -15.30 0.11
CA PHE A 118 3.81 -15.12 0.40
C PHE A 118 4.68 -14.99 -0.87
N ASP A 119 4.36 -15.72 -1.93
CA ASP A 119 5.04 -15.65 -3.23
C ASP A 119 4.90 -14.27 -3.90
N GLN A 120 3.90 -13.50 -3.50
CA GLN A 120 3.70 -12.15 -3.97
C GLN A 120 4.61 -11.14 -3.24
N LEU A 121 5.30 -11.47 -2.16
CA LEU A 121 6.08 -10.48 -1.41
C LEU A 121 7.33 -10.00 -2.15
N GLY A 122 7.96 -10.86 -2.97
CA GLY A 122 9.10 -10.52 -3.83
C GLY A 122 10.19 -9.70 -3.07
N PRO A 123 10.50 -8.46 -3.49
CA PRO A 123 11.54 -7.66 -2.84
C PRO A 123 11.33 -7.34 -1.36
N ILE A 124 10.09 -7.40 -0.86
CA ILE A 124 9.84 -7.28 0.60
C ILE A 124 10.49 -8.45 1.34
N HIS A 125 10.33 -9.67 0.80
CA HIS A 125 10.93 -10.87 1.36
C HIS A 125 12.47 -10.80 1.30
N ASP A 126 13.04 -10.33 0.20
CA ASP A 126 14.49 -10.21 0.02
C ASP A 126 15.12 -9.28 1.06
N VAL A 127 14.48 -8.14 1.33
CA VAL A 127 14.91 -7.20 2.39
C VAL A 127 14.83 -7.85 3.77
N LEU A 128 13.74 -8.58 4.06
CA LEU A 128 13.55 -9.24 5.35
C LEU A 128 14.54 -10.38 5.59
N ALA A 129 14.88 -11.15 4.55
CA ALA A 129 15.85 -12.22 4.64
C ALA A 129 17.21 -11.73 5.17
N ILE A 130 17.57 -10.48 4.86
CA ILE A 130 18.80 -9.84 5.33
C ILE A 130 18.58 -9.13 6.68
N ALA A 131 17.56 -8.25 6.78
CA ALA A 131 17.38 -7.38 7.94
C ALA A 131 16.77 -8.08 9.17
N ARG A 132 16.10 -9.22 8.96
CA ARG A 132 15.40 -10.03 9.96
C ARG A 132 15.69 -11.52 9.72
N ALA A 133 16.97 -11.87 9.51
CA ALA A 133 17.40 -13.23 9.23
C ALA A 133 16.82 -14.24 10.24
N GLY A 134 16.18 -15.30 9.74
CA GLY A 134 15.56 -16.36 10.55
C GLY A 134 14.17 -16.03 11.10
N ALA A 135 13.63 -14.83 10.87
CA ALA A 135 12.24 -14.51 11.22
C ALA A 135 11.26 -15.37 10.42
N LYS A 136 10.20 -15.82 11.09
CA LYS A 136 9.08 -16.55 10.48
C LYS A 136 7.80 -15.76 10.72
N PHE A 137 6.98 -15.68 9.69
CA PHE A 137 5.69 -15.01 9.72
C PHE A 137 4.61 -16.05 9.47
N ALA A 138 3.52 -16.00 10.23
CA ALA A 138 2.39 -16.90 10.02
C ALA A 138 1.60 -16.46 8.78
N GLU A 139 1.43 -15.15 8.62
CA GLU A 139 0.64 -14.55 7.55
C GLU A 139 1.46 -13.54 6.72
N PRO A 140 1.19 -13.38 5.41
CA PRO A 140 1.91 -12.43 4.56
C PRO A 140 1.83 -10.98 5.05
N ILE A 141 0.71 -10.60 5.67
CA ILE A 141 0.53 -9.26 6.24
C ILE A 141 1.50 -8.98 7.40
N GLU A 142 1.86 -9.98 8.21
CA GLU A 142 2.84 -9.82 9.29
C GLU A 142 4.24 -9.55 8.74
N ALA A 143 4.60 -10.20 7.62
CA ALA A 143 5.84 -9.91 6.92
C ALA A 143 5.86 -8.47 6.39
N ILE A 144 4.74 -8.00 5.84
CA ILE A 144 4.60 -6.61 5.36
C ILE A 144 4.73 -5.59 6.51
N GLU A 145 4.15 -5.89 7.67
CA GLU A 145 4.29 -5.06 8.87
C GLU A 145 5.73 -5.05 9.40
N ALA A 146 6.41 -6.20 9.43
CA ALA A 146 7.82 -6.28 9.80
C ALA A 146 8.71 -5.51 8.81
N PHE A 147 8.41 -5.61 7.51
CA PHE A 147 9.08 -4.84 6.47
C PHE A 147 8.85 -3.35 6.66
N THR A 148 7.64 -2.92 7.04
CA THR A 148 7.33 -1.52 7.31
C THR A 148 8.27 -0.94 8.37
N THR A 149 8.52 -1.67 9.46
CA THR A 149 9.50 -1.25 10.47
C THR A 149 10.90 -1.11 9.87
N VAL A 150 11.36 -2.12 9.12
CA VAL A 150 12.69 -2.12 8.49
C VAL A 150 12.83 -0.96 7.51
N ALA A 151 11.86 -0.75 6.63
CA ALA A 151 11.83 0.33 5.66
C ALA A 151 11.93 1.70 6.36
N CYS A 152 11.13 1.93 7.40
CA CYS A 152 11.18 3.18 8.14
C CYS A 152 12.54 3.40 8.79
N THR A 153 13.16 2.37 9.40
CA THR A 153 14.51 2.46 9.98
C THR A 153 15.54 2.91 8.95
N TRP A 154 15.52 2.33 7.74
CA TRP A 154 16.48 2.68 6.69
C TRP A 154 16.19 4.00 5.96
N LEU A 155 15.01 4.58 6.16
CA LEU A 155 14.61 5.91 5.70
C LEU A 155 14.92 7.02 6.72
N ILE A 156 15.37 6.70 7.93
CA ILE A 156 15.82 7.73 8.88
C ILE A 156 17.18 8.25 8.41
N VAL A 157 17.30 9.57 8.21
CA VAL A 157 18.58 10.20 7.92
C VAL A 157 19.40 10.20 9.23
N PRO A 158 20.62 9.64 9.24
CA PRO A 158 21.42 9.58 10.45
C PRO A 158 21.86 10.99 10.90
N PRO A 159 22.12 11.19 12.21
CA PRO A 159 22.67 12.44 12.74
C PRO A 159 23.95 12.83 11.99
N LYS A 160 24.21 14.15 11.85
CA LYS A 160 25.34 14.69 11.05
C LYS A 160 26.68 14.03 11.36
N GLU A 161 26.96 13.77 12.63
CA GLU A 161 28.21 13.15 13.10
C GLU A 161 28.41 11.69 12.62
N HIS A 162 27.34 11.00 12.22
CA HIS A 162 27.37 9.61 11.72
C HIS A 162 27.13 9.51 10.21
N GLN A 163 26.84 10.60 9.51
CA GLN A 163 26.50 10.56 8.08
C GLN A 163 27.65 10.05 7.21
N GLN A 164 28.89 10.43 7.50
CA GLN A 164 30.05 9.95 6.74
C GLN A 164 30.22 8.43 6.86
N LEU A 165 30.11 7.89 8.07
CA LEU A 165 30.17 6.45 8.33
C LEU A 165 29.10 5.70 7.53
N PHE A 166 27.88 6.22 7.50
CA PHE A 166 26.80 5.63 6.70
C PHE A 166 27.12 5.71 5.20
N ASN A 167 27.54 6.85 4.68
CA ASN A 167 27.90 6.99 3.27
C ASN A 167 28.99 5.99 2.85
N ASP A 168 30.01 5.83 3.68
CA ASP A 168 31.11 4.89 3.43
C ASP A 168 30.61 3.44 3.45
N ALA A 169 29.84 3.06 4.47
CA ALA A 169 29.27 1.70 4.61
C ALA A 169 28.30 1.33 3.47
N PHE A 170 27.57 2.31 2.94
CA PHE A 170 26.59 2.10 1.87
C PHE A 170 27.18 2.28 0.47
N SER A 171 28.42 2.74 0.34
CA SER A 171 29.06 3.07 -0.96
C SER A 171 29.08 1.90 -1.96
N GLU A 172 29.09 0.66 -1.45
CA GLU A 172 29.08 -0.57 -2.24
C GLU A 172 27.68 -1.03 -2.65
N ILE A 173 26.61 -0.50 -2.05
CA ILE A 173 25.24 -0.89 -2.38
C ILE A 173 24.87 -0.39 -3.78
N ARG A 174 24.46 -1.34 -4.62
CA ARG A 174 23.85 -1.09 -5.93
C ARG A 174 22.56 -1.87 -6.07
N VAL A 175 21.48 -1.16 -6.41
CA VAL A 175 20.22 -1.79 -6.81
C VAL A 175 20.29 -2.01 -8.32
N ASN A 176 20.27 -3.27 -8.77
CA ASN A 176 20.12 -3.59 -10.19
C ASN A 176 18.76 -3.08 -10.69
N ALA A 177 18.71 -2.56 -11.92
CA ALA A 177 17.55 -1.85 -12.45
C ALA A 177 16.21 -2.59 -12.21
N LEU A 178 15.22 -1.83 -11.72
CA LEU A 178 13.84 -2.25 -11.41
C LEU A 178 13.04 -2.65 -12.66
#